data_AF-A0A952T0N3-F1
#
_entry.id   AF-A0A952T0N3-F1
#
_cell.length_a   1.000
_cell.length_b   1.000
_cell.length_c   1.000
_cell.angle_alpha   90.00
_cell.angle_beta   90.00
_cell.angle_gamma   90.00
#
_symmetry.space_group_name_H-M   'P 1'
#
loop_
_entity.id
_entity.type
_entity.pdbx_description
1 polymer ?
#
loop_
_entity_poly.entity_id
_entity_poly.type
_entity_poly.pdbx_seq_one_letter_code
_entity_poly.pdbx_strand_id
1 'polypeptide(L)'
;MSHRLALPSRRNHITQKVRIGGRTLYLSVHDDQAPAELFLRVKGADCTPETIALYDVIARLMSIALQYGASLEKVGDLLTGAQFAPCGPVSGHDRLKHCSSLPDLIGRHLLVEYCGRDDLAHVLSLNPQHNNQGGASCTESDKV
;
A
#
# COMPACT_ATOMS: atom_id res chain seq x y z
N MET A 1 18.27 1.32 -19.86
CA MET A 1 16.96 0.66 -19.97
C MET A 1 16.57 0.19 -18.58
N SER A 2 15.39 0.55 -18.07
CA SER A 2 14.91 -0.03 -16.81
C SER A 2 14.59 -1.50 -17.05
N HIS A 3 15.29 -2.38 -16.34
CA HIS A 3 15.04 -3.82 -16.38
C HIS A 3 13.95 -4.14 -15.36
N ARG A 4 12.93 -4.91 -15.76
CA ARG A 4 11.86 -5.34 -14.85
C ARG A 4 12.43 -6.28 -13.80
N LEU A 5 12.20 -5.99 -12.52
CA LEU A 5 12.53 -6.90 -11.44
C LEU A 5 11.66 -8.17 -11.55
N ALA A 6 12.30 -9.30 -11.79
CA ALA A 6 11.61 -10.59 -11.87
C ALA A 6 11.34 -11.11 -10.46
N LEU A 7 10.06 -11.23 -10.11
CA LEU A 7 9.64 -11.79 -8.83
C LEU A 7 9.64 -13.33 -8.86
N PRO A 8 9.96 -14.01 -7.75
CA PRO A 8 9.95 -15.47 -7.68
C PRO A 8 8.56 -16.04 -7.97
N SER A 9 8.47 -17.30 -8.42
CA SER A 9 7.18 -17.93 -8.73
C SER A 9 6.30 -18.16 -7.50
N ARG A 10 6.91 -18.32 -6.31
CA ARG A 10 6.22 -18.45 -5.02
C ARG A 10 6.48 -17.19 -4.20
N ARG A 11 5.39 -16.58 -3.72
CA ARG A 11 5.40 -15.30 -2.99
C ARG A 11 4.41 -15.34 -1.83
N ASN A 12 4.74 -14.62 -0.77
CA ASN A 12 3.80 -14.38 0.32
C ASN A 12 3.13 -13.03 0.12
N HIS A 13 1.87 -12.93 0.54
CA HIS A 13 1.10 -11.70 0.52
C HIS A 13 0.37 -11.52 1.84
N ILE A 14 0.41 -10.31 2.36
CA ILE A 14 -0.37 -9.91 3.54
C ILE A 14 -1.62 -9.21 3.03
N THR A 15 -2.78 -9.69 3.46
CA THR A 15 -4.08 -9.18 2.99
C THR A 15 -4.81 -8.44 4.09
N GLN A 16 -4.99 -7.14 3.90
CA GLN A 16 -5.82 -6.31 4.74
C GLN A 16 -7.25 -6.28 4.19
N LYS A 17 -8.22 -6.63 5.04
CA LYS A 17 -9.64 -6.45 4.73
C LYS A 17 -10.14 -5.19 5.41
N VAL A 18 -10.63 -4.25 4.61
CA VAL A 18 -11.16 -2.97 5.08
C VAL A 18 -12.58 -2.77 4.56
N ARG A 19 -13.42 -2.05 5.30
CA ARG A 19 -14.75 -1.63 4.82
C ARG A 19 -14.96 -0.13 4.93
N ILE A 20 -15.60 0.42 3.91
CA ILE A 20 -15.91 1.84 3.75
C ILE A 20 -17.26 1.96 3.03
N GLY A 21 -18.21 2.73 3.59
CA GLY A 21 -19.49 3.03 2.94
C GLY A 21 -20.25 1.81 2.40
N GLY A 22 -20.23 0.69 3.13
CA GLY A 22 -20.88 -0.57 2.71
C GLY A 22 -20.08 -1.43 1.71
N ARG A 23 -18.96 -0.94 1.18
CA ARG A 23 -18.04 -1.70 0.33
C ARG A 23 -16.93 -2.34 1.17
N THR A 24 -16.52 -3.54 0.79
CA THR A 24 -15.36 -4.25 1.34
C THR A 24 -14.23 -4.22 0.32
N LEU A 25 -13.07 -3.73 0.74
CA LEU A 25 -11.82 -3.78 0.00
C LEU A 25 -10.92 -4.85 0.64
N TYR A 26 -10.31 -5.67 -0.21
CA TYR A 26 -9.19 -6.53 0.14
C TYR A 26 -7.97 -5.99 -0.60
N LEU A 27 -6.97 -5.57 0.16
CA LEU A 27 -5.68 -5.12 -0.36
C LEU A 27 -4.64 -6.14 0.05
N SER A 28 -4.02 -6.79 -0.92
CA SER A 28 -2.95 -7.76 -0.70
C SER A 28 -1.62 -7.18 -1.17
N VAL A 29 -0.65 -7.09 -0.28
CA VAL A 29 0.68 -6.54 -0.56
C VAL A 29 1.73 -7.64 -0.48
N HIS A 30 2.62 -7.69 -1.46
CA HIS A 30 3.77 -8.59 -1.44
C HIS A 30 4.87 -8.03 -0.55
N ASP A 31 5.23 -8.75 0.52
CA ASP A 31 6.30 -8.37 1.44
C ASP A 31 6.03 -7.07 2.24
N ASP A 32 6.56 -6.98 3.45
CA ASP A 32 6.42 -5.81 4.31
C ASP A 32 7.55 -4.79 4.09
N GLN A 33 8.75 -5.28 3.72
CA GLN A 33 9.93 -4.43 3.62
C GLN A 33 10.11 -3.84 2.21
N ALA A 34 9.76 -4.60 1.18
CA ALA A 34 9.93 -4.18 -0.22
C ALA A 34 8.70 -4.53 -1.09
N PRO A 35 7.59 -3.79 -0.95
CA PRO A 35 6.41 -3.98 -1.78
C PRO A 35 6.68 -3.89 -3.27
N ALA A 36 6.48 -5.01 -3.97
CA ALA A 36 6.70 -5.12 -5.42
C ALA A 36 5.46 -5.57 -6.21
N GLU A 37 4.41 -5.99 -5.52
CA GLU A 37 3.15 -6.42 -6.12
C GLU A 37 2.00 -6.16 -5.17
N LEU A 38 0.88 -5.71 -5.74
CA LEU A 38 -0.33 -5.32 -5.05
C LEU A 38 -1.52 -5.97 -5.77
N PHE A 39 -2.46 -6.53 -5.00
CA PHE A 39 -3.75 -6.96 -5.52
C PHE A 39 -4.88 -6.24 -4.81
N LEU A 40 -5.89 -5.86 -5.59
CA LEU A 40 -7.09 -5.20 -5.10
C LEU A 40 -8.30 -6.05 -5.44
N ARG A 41 -9.15 -6.31 -4.45
CA ARG A 41 -10.47 -6.90 -4.67
C ARG A 41 -11.51 -6.09 -3.95
N VAL A 42 -12.46 -5.56 -4.70
CA VAL A 42 -13.59 -4.79 -4.17
C VAL A 42 -14.85 -5.65 -4.20
N LYS A 43 -15.65 -5.59 -3.15
CA LYS A 43 -16.97 -6.23 -3.05
C LYS A 43 -17.98 -5.24 -2.46
N GLY A 44 -19.19 -5.22 -2.98
CA GLY A 44 -20.27 -4.37 -2.51
C GLY A 44 -21.51 -4.59 -3.38
N ALA A 45 -22.69 -4.23 -2.88
CA ALA A 45 -23.95 -4.37 -3.64
C ALA A 45 -23.98 -3.47 -4.89
N ASP A 46 -23.23 -2.38 -4.86
CA ASP A 46 -23.10 -1.36 -5.91
C ASP A 46 -21.81 -1.50 -6.73
N CYS A 47 -21.03 -2.56 -6.50
CA CYS A 47 -19.80 -2.82 -7.25
C CYS A 47 -20.14 -3.55 -8.54
N THR A 48 -20.13 -2.82 -9.65
CA THR A 48 -20.32 -3.38 -10.97
C THR A 48 -19.06 -4.12 -11.46
N PRO A 49 -19.18 -5.08 -12.39
CA PRO A 49 -18.02 -5.77 -12.97
C PRO A 49 -16.98 -4.81 -13.55
N GLU A 50 -17.40 -3.70 -14.14
CA GLU A 50 -16.52 -2.67 -14.70
C GLU A 50 -15.70 -1.98 -13.61
N THR A 51 -16.35 -1.64 -12.49
CA THR A 51 -15.65 -1.04 -11.34
C THR A 51 -14.63 -2.02 -10.76
N ILE A 52 -15.00 -3.30 -10.62
CA ILE A 52 -14.09 -4.34 -10.12
C ILE A 52 -12.91 -4.51 -11.08
N ALA A 53 -13.15 -4.57 -12.39
CA ALA A 53 -12.11 -4.68 -13.40
C ALA A 53 -11.18 -3.46 -13.39
N LEU A 54 -11.70 -2.25 -13.16
CA LEU A 54 -10.89 -1.04 -13.06
C LEU A 54 -9.89 -1.13 -11.89
N TYR A 55 -10.32 -1.56 -10.70
CA TYR A 55 -9.40 -1.73 -9.57
C TYR A 55 -8.38 -2.85 -9.80
N ASP A 56 -8.77 -3.93 -10.50
CA ASP A 56 -7.83 -4.99 -10.89
C ASP A 56 -6.75 -4.44 -11.85
N VAL A 57 -7.16 -3.70 -12.88
CA VAL A 57 -6.23 -3.06 -13.83
C VAL A 57 -5.29 -2.08 -13.09
N ILE A 58 -5.82 -1.25 -12.19
CA ILE A 58 -5.02 -0.32 -11.38
C ILE A 58 -4.00 -1.08 -10.53
N ALA A 59 -4.40 -2.16 -9.86
CA ALA A 59 -3.51 -2.99 -9.05
C ALA A 59 -2.35 -3.56 -9.88
N ARG A 60 -2.65 -4.06 -11.09
CA ARG A 60 -1.65 -4.57 -12.02
C ARG A 60 -0.72 -3.47 -12.53
N LEU A 61 -1.25 -2.29 -12.84
CA LEU A 61 -0.44 -1.15 -13.27
C LEU A 61 0.53 -0.70 -12.18
N MET A 62 0.06 -0.60 -10.93
CA MET A 62 0.93 -0.29 -9.78
C MET A 62 1.98 -1.37 -9.56
N SER A 63 1.61 -2.64 -9.65
CA SER A 63 2.56 -3.76 -9.53
C SER A 63 3.65 -3.71 -10.60
N ILE A 64 3.29 -3.41 -11.85
CA ILE A 64 4.27 -3.21 -12.92
C ILE A 64 5.14 -1.99 -12.59
N ALA A 65 4.56 -0.86 -12.20
CA ALA A 65 5.33 0.34 -11.86
C ALA A 65 6.39 0.05 -10.78
N LEU A 66 6.01 -0.63 -9.69
CA LEU A 66 6.92 -1.04 -8.62
C LEU A 66 8.05 -1.96 -9.14
N GLN A 67 7.71 -2.94 -9.97
CA GLN A 67 8.71 -3.84 -10.57
C GLN A 67 9.68 -3.15 -11.53
N TYR A 68 9.32 -1.97 -12.07
CA TYR A 68 10.21 -1.13 -12.88
C TYR A 68 10.96 -0.07 -12.06
N GLY A 69 10.87 -0.13 -10.72
CA GLY A 69 11.60 0.74 -9.79
C GLY A 69 10.86 2.01 -9.40
N ALA A 70 9.54 2.11 -9.61
CA ALA A 70 8.77 3.18 -9.01
C ALA A 70 8.82 3.06 -7.47
N SER A 71 8.99 4.18 -6.77
CA SER A 71 8.91 4.22 -5.31
C SER A 71 7.48 4.03 -4.84
N LEU A 72 7.28 3.17 -3.83
CA LEU A 72 5.96 2.96 -3.22
C LEU A 72 5.35 4.26 -2.71
N GLU A 73 6.16 5.15 -2.13
CA GLU A 73 5.70 6.45 -1.64
C GLU A 73 4.99 7.27 -2.73
N LYS A 74 5.63 7.44 -3.91
CA LYS A 74 5.00 8.12 -5.05
C LYS A 74 3.71 7.46 -5.54
N VAL A 75 3.64 6.13 -5.49
CA VAL A 75 2.42 5.39 -5.86
C VAL A 75 1.31 5.67 -4.85
N GLY A 76 1.62 5.69 -3.55
CA GLY A 76 0.67 6.03 -2.49
C GLY A 76 0.21 7.49 -2.55
N ASP A 77 1.13 8.43 -2.79
CA ASP A 77 0.84 9.86 -2.93
C ASP A 77 -0.11 10.13 -4.10
N LEU A 78 0.04 9.41 -5.23
CA LEU A 78 -0.83 9.57 -6.39
C LEU A 78 -2.32 9.30 -6.06
N LEU A 79 -2.59 8.37 -5.15
CA LEU A 79 -3.95 7.97 -4.78
C LEU A 79 -4.51 8.80 -3.61
N THR A 80 -3.61 9.30 -2.76
CA THR A 80 -3.98 10.02 -1.54
C THR A 80 -4.64 11.35 -1.88
N GLY A 81 -5.72 11.68 -1.17
CA GLY A 81 -6.49 12.90 -1.40
C GLY A 81 -7.49 12.82 -2.56
N ALA A 82 -7.62 11.68 -3.24
CA ALA A 82 -8.71 11.47 -4.18
C ALA A 82 -10.07 11.52 -3.46
N GLN A 83 -11.04 12.27 -4.02
CA GLN A 83 -12.34 12.50 -3.39
C GLN A 83 -13.48 12.05 -4.32
N PHE A 84 -14.12 10.95 -3.97
CA PHE A 84 -15.33 10.47 -4.64
C PHE A 84 -16.00 9.37 -3.82
N ALA A 85 -17.30 9.15 -4.06
CA ALA A 85 -18.06 8.16 -3.32
C ALA A 85 -17.63 6.70 -3.62
N PRO A 86 -17.63 5.81 -2.62
CA PRO A 86 -18.00 6.03 -1.23
C PRO A 86 -16.85 6.68 -0.45
N CYS A 87 -17.22 7.59 0.44
CA CYS A 87 -16.38 8.14 1.49
C CYS A 87 -17.00 7.79 2.84
N GLY A 88 -16.24 7.93 3.92
CA GLY A 88 -16.80 7.78 5.26
C GLY A 88 -15.92 7.00 6.23
N PRO A 89 -16.53 6.49 7.31
CA PRO A 89 -15.81 5.76 8.33
C PRO A 89 -15.24 4.45 7.77
N VAL A 90 -14.04 4.14 8.25
CA VAL A 90 -13.26 2.97 7.87
C VAL A 90 -13.32 1.97 9.02
N SER A 91 -13.62 0.71 8.71
CA SER A 91 -13.57 -0.39 9.66
C SER A 91 -12.67 -1.52 9.17
N GLY A 92 -12.07 -2.24 10.11
CA GLY A 92 -11.05 -3.25 9.79
C GLY A 92 -9.70 -2.63 9.46
N HIS A 93 -9.40 -1.42 9.95
CA HIS A 93 -8.06 -0.84 9.93
C HIS A 93 -7.80 -0.17 11.28
N ASP A 94 -6.63 -0.41 11.87
CA ASP A 94 -6.35 0.03 13.23
C ASP A 94 -6.00 1.52 13.30
N ARG A 95 -5.31 2.01 12.28
CA ARG A 95 -4.81 3.39 12.21
C ARG A 95 -5.63 4.36 11.36
N LEU A 96 -6.29 3.86 10.31
CA LEU A 96 -7.16 4.66 9.43
C LEU A 96 -8.63 4.48 9.84
N LYS A 97 -9.27 5.59 10.26
CA LYS A 97 -10.66 5.59 10.75
C LYS A 97 -11.65 6.27 9.82
N HIS A 98 -11.16 7.07 8.88
CA HIS A 98 -11.97 7.74 7.87
C HIS A 98 -11.16 7.92 6.59
N CYS A 99 -11.84 7.96 5.44
CA CYS A 99 -11.21 8.27 4.16
C CYS A 99 -12.21 8.89 3.18
N SER A 100 -11.68 9.61 2.19
CA SER A 100 -12.48 10.38 1.22
C SER A 100 -12.84 9.60 -0.05
N SER A 101 -12.24 8.43 -0.26
CA SER A 101 -12.55 7.50 -1.35
C SER A 101 -11.84 6.15 -1.16
N LEU A 102 -12.13 5.17 -2.02
CA LEU A 102 -11.38 3.91 -2.07
C LEU A 102 -9.89 4.10 -2.46
N PRO A 103 -9.52 4.88 -3.48
CA PRO A 103 -8.11 5.16 -3.77
C PRO A 103 -7.42 5.90 -2.64
N ASP A 104 -8.07 6.89 -2.02
CA ASP A 104 -7.49 7.59 -0.87
C ASP A 104 -7.20 6.59 0.27
N LEU A 105 -8.09 5.64 0.52
CA LEU A 105 -7.85 4.56 1.47
C LEU A 105 -6.65 3.68 1.10
N ILE A 106 -6.54 3.29 -0.18
CA ILE A 106 -5.42 2.47 -0.68
C ILE A 106 -4.10 3.23 -0.53
N GLY A 107 -4.05 4.49 -0.99
CA GLY A 107 -2.86 5.34 -0.92
C GLY A 107 -2.41 5.54 0.52
N ARG A 108 -3.32 5.95 1.41
CA ARG A 108 -3.03 6.11 2.84
C ARG A 108 -2.57 4.82 3.48
N HIS A 109 -3.20 3.67 3.18
CA HIS A 109 -2.76 2.39 3.74
C HIS A 109 -1.32 2.07 3.33
N LEU A 110 -0.98 2.24 2.05
CA LEU A 110 0.38 2.01 1.56
C LEU A 110 1.40 2.91 2.26
N LEU A 111 1.09 4.21 2.38
CA LEU A 111 1.97 5.19 3.00
C LEU A 111 2.14 4.96 4.52
N VAL A 112 1.04 4.65 5.21
CA VAL A 112 1.01 4.51 6.68
C VAL A 112 1.66 3.20 7.13
N GLU A 113 1.36 2.08 6.47
CA GLU A 113 1.86 0.76 6.88
C GLU A 113 3.26 0.46 6.35
N TYR A 114 3.61 0.93 5.15
CA TYR A 114 4.86 0.54 4.48
C TYR A 114 5.86 1.70 4.31
N CYS A 115 5.45 2.95 4.45
CA CYS A 115 6.34 4.11 4.35
C CYS A 115 6.49 4.90 5.65
N GLY A 116 5.82 4.49 6.73
CA GLY A 116 5.92 5.16 8.04
C GLY A 116 5.34 6.58 8.07
N ARG A 117 4.41 6.91 7.17
CA ARG A 117 3.76 8.22 7.09
C ARG A 117 2.65 8.38 8.13
N ASP A 118 3.08 8.48 9.40
CA ASP A 118 2.20 8.59 10.56
C ASP A 118 1.36 9.88 10.55
N ASP A 119 1.77 10.89 9.79
CA ASP A 119 1.03 12.14 9.58
C ASP A 119 -0.35 11.93 8.91
N LEU A 120 -0.50 10.84 8.16
CA LEU A 120 -1.76 10.48 7.48
C LEU A 120 -2.67 9.58 8.34
N ALA A 121 -2.16 9.08 9.47
CA ALA A 121 -2.90 8.20 10.36
C ALA A 121 -3.84 8.99 11.27
N HIS A 122 -5.01 8.41 11.58
CA HIS A 122 -5.93 8.99 12.56
C HIS A 122 -5.59 8.56 13.98
N VAL A 123 -5.01 7.37 14.13
CA VAL A 123 -4.50 6.84 15.40
C VAL A 123 -3.00 6.63 15.24
N LEU A 124 -2.23 7.33 16.08
CA LEU A 124 -0.78 7.18 16.14
C LEU A 124 -0.44 5.83 16.78
N SER A 125 0.55 5.15 16.21
CA SER A 125 1.10 3.93 16.79
C SER A 125 1.88 4.30 18.05
N LEU A 126 1.55 3.70 19.20
CA LEU A 126 2.33 3.90 20.44
C LEU A 126 3.70 3.18 20.40
N ASN A 127 4.00 2.41 19.35
CA ASN A 127 5.28 1.72 19.15
C ASN A 127 5.80 1.91 17.70
N PRO A 128 6.76 2.83 17.47
CA PRO A 128 7.45 2.97 16.20
C PRO A 128 8.63 1.98 16.14
N GLN A 129 8.41 0.79 15.59
CA GLN A 129 9.48 -0.20 15.36
C GLN A 129 9.33 -0.82 13.97
N HIS A 130 9.72 -0.07 12.93
CA HIS A 130 10.22 -0.61 11.65
C HIS A 130 11.09 0.46 10.96
N ASN A 131 12.10 0.98 11.67
CA ASN A 131 13.16 1.80 11.06
C ASN A 131 14.44 0.97 10.97
N ASN A 132 14.60 0.21 9.88
CA ASN A 132 15.89 -0.41 9.55
C ASN A 132 16.73 0.57 8.72
N GLN A 133 17.40 1.49 9.40
CA GLN A 133 18.56 2.19 8.86
C GLN A 133 19.73 1.20 8.74
N GLY A 134 19.83 0.53 7.58
CA GLY A 134 21.03 -0.18 7.15
C GLY A 134 22.01 0.77 6.47
N GLY A 135 22.52 1.76 7.20
CA GLY A 135 23.64 2.58 6.76
C GLY A 135 24.93 1.79 6.89
N ALA A 136 25.39 1.16 5.81
CA ALA A 136 26.74 0.63 5.73
C ALA A 136 27.73 1.79 5.60
N SER A 137 28.30 2.24 6.72
CA SER A 137 29.53 3.03 6.72
C SER A 137 30.71 2.13 7.06
N CYS A 138 31.59 1.95 6.08
CA CYS A 138 32.91 1.36 6.22
C CYS A 138 33.68 2.01 7.37
N THR A 139 34.34 1.22 8.20
CA THR A 139 35.53 1.66 8.94
C THR A 139 36.63 0.64 8.69
N GLU A 140 37.56 1.01 7.80
CA GLU A 140 38.93 0.52 7.82
C GLU A 140 39.57 0.94 9.14
N SER A 141 40.13 -0.02 9.87
CA SER A 141 41.44 0.09 10.55
C SER A 141 41.66 -1.17 11.38
N ASP A 142 42.57 -2.04 10.94
CA ASP A 142 43.39 -2.80 11.88
C ASP A 142 44.78 -2.99 11.28
N LYS A 143 45.73 -2.28 11.90
CA LYS A 143 47.17 -2.47 11.85
C LYS A 143 47.49 -3.49 12.94
N VAL A 144 48.10 -4.62 12.60
CA VAL A 144 49.35 -5.18 13.18
C VAL A 144 49.96 -6.12 12.17
#